data_AF-A0AAV9NBL9-F1
#
_entry.id   AF-A0AAV9NBL9-F1
#
_cell.length_a   1.000
_cell.length_b   1.000
_cell.length_c   1.000
_cell.angle_alpha   90.00
_cell.angle_beta   90.00
_cell.angle_gamma   90.00
#
_symmetry.space_group_name_H-M   'P 1'
#
loop_
_entity.id
_entity.type
_entity.pdbx_description
1 polymer ?
#
loop_
_entity_poly.entity_id
_entity_poly.type
_entity_poly.pdbx_seq_one_letter_code
_entity_poly.pdbx_strand_id
1 'polypeptide(L)'
;MHLLNLAILSLVGSTDAWQAGRPRYGLVGFSFYLYDPPCASACQGVFRKNPIFCTDAASFKGSGTAGMSHGGSPMESSDTLQNYTTTPSAACLAASEDFLTSEAWCIHEKCTDIHIWKLEKWWENYVVGNFESDPPPSLSYGAALALVTSKPSYTCAKGINMNGTCLPNESIWSARFLAIDKYNEVENQHEYFGLVVFLTSIGLPIVLSLFRFAPFSKRWASTLNGRIIYTSIHRSWRNSFVVAVFDQPPTLGQA
;
A
#
# COMPACT_ATOMS: atom_id res chain seq x y z
N MET A 1 -5.56 -27.03 41.75
CA MET A 1 -5.96 -25.90 40.87
C MET A 1 -4.87 -25.62 39.84
N HIS A 2 -4.46 -26.67 39.12
CA HIS A 2 -3.74 -26.56 37.86
C HIS A 2 -4.80 -26.74 36.79
N LEU A 3 -5.00 -25.78 35.89
CA LEU A 3 -5.72 -25.84 34.60
C LEU A 3 -6.22 -24.42 34.28
N LEU A 4 -5.32 -23.51 33.88
CA LEU A 4 -5.64 -22.25 33.20
C LEU A 4 -4.34 -21.51 32.84
N ASN A 5 -3.49 -22.13 32.05
CA ASN A 5 -2.33 -21.49 31.45
C ASN A 5 -1.97 -22.30 30.20
N LEU A 6 -2.62 -22.00 29.08
CA LEU A 6 -2.21 -22.34 27.70
C LEU A 6 -3.37 -21.99 26.76
N ALA A 7 -3.59 -20.71 26.48
CA ALA A 7 -4.51 -20.29 25.40
C ALA A 7 -4.32 -18.82 24.95
N ILE A 8 -3.10 -18.28 24.92
CA ILE A 8 -2.86 -16.94 24.33
C ILE A 8 -1.60 -16.95 23.46
N LEU A 9 -1.42 -17.97 22.62
CA LEU A 9 -0.30 -18.00 21.67
C LEU A 9 -0.71 -18.64 20.34
N SER A 10 -1.77 -18.13 19.75
CA SER A 10 -2.10 -18.38 18.34
C SER A 10 -3.21 -17.43 17.92
N LEU A 11 -2.85 -16.31 17.30
CA LEU A 11 -3.64 -15.55 16.32
C LEU A 11 -2.86 -14.29 15.91
N VAL A 12 -1.64 -14.49 15.42
CA VAL A 12 -1.18 -13.71 14.26
C VAL A 12 -1.23 -14.70 13.11
N GLY A 13 -2.46 -15.07 12.74
CA GLY A 13 -2.68 -15.67 11.43
C GLY A 13 -2.43 -14.53 10.46
N SER A 14 -1.28 -14.55 9.80
CA SER A 14 -1.08 -13.83 8.55
C SER A 14 -2.26 -14.21 7.68
N THR A 15 -3.25 -13.33 7.57
CA THR A 15 -4.13 -13.39 6.42
C THR A 15 -3.22 -13.05 5.26
N ASP A 16 -2.74 -14.09 4.57
CA ASP A 16 -2.26 -13.98 3.21
C ASP A 16 -3.45 -13.41 2.42
N ALA A 17 -3.60 -12.09 2.47
CA ALA A 17 -4.45 -11.37 1.57
C ALA A 17 -3.87 -11.70 0.20
N TRP A 18 -4.70 -12.27 -0.66
CA TRP A 18 -4.34 -12.65 -2.01
C TRP A 18 -3.89 -11.41 -2.77
N GLN A 19 -2.61 -11.10 -2.70
CA GLN A 19 -1.94 -10.17 -3.58
C GLN A 19 -0.92 -11.02 -4.30
N ALA A 20 -1.39 -11.63 -5.39
CA ALA A 20 -0.52 -12.18 -6.40
C ALA A 20 0.27 -10.99 -6.98
N GLY A 21 1.37 -10.67 -6.35
CA GLY A 21 2.17 -9.47 -6.55
C GLY A 21 3.53 -9.74 -5.93
N ARG A 22 4.58 -9.08 -6.40
CA ARG A 22 5.93 -9.21 -5.85
C ARG A 22 5.85 -8.97 -4.34
N PRO A 23 6.36 -9.89 -3.51
CA PRO A 23 6.17 -9.83 -2.08
C PRO A 23 6.73 -8.51 -1.54
N ARG A 24 5.85 -7.70 -0.95
CA ARG A 24 6.22 -6.50 -0.18
C ARG A 24 5.91 -6.81 1.27
N TYR A 25 6.88 -6.52 2.13
CA TYR A 25 6.75 -6.73 3.56
C TYR A 25 6.48 -5.39 4.25
N GLY A 26 5.54 -5.40 5.19
CA GLY A 26 5.21 -4.25 6.03
C GLY A 26 3.82 -3.69 5.76
N LEU A 27 3.54 -2.53 6.35
CA LEU A 27 2.25 -1.85 6.25
C LEU A 27 2.33 -0.76 5.19
N VAL A 28 1.29 -0.64 4.37
CA VAL A 28 1.15 0.47 3.40
C VAL A 28 1.20 1.79 4.17
N GLY A 29 1.97 2.75 3.67
CA GLY A 29 2.14 4.05 4.32
C GLY A 29 3.26 4.13 5.37
N PHE A 30 3.73 2.99 5.89
CA PHE A 30 4.83 2.93 6.85
C PHE A 30 6.11 2.35 6.24
N SER A 31 6.02 1.14 5.69
CA SER A 31 7.18 0.42 5.14
C SER A 31 7.27 0.58 3.63
N PHE A 32 6.13 0.77 2.96
CA PHE A 32 6.08 0.95 1.51
C PHE A 32 4.82 1.71 1.08
N TYR A 33 4.86 2.28 -0.12
CA TYR A 33 3.72 2.96 -0.76
C TYR A 33 3.29 2.20 -2.02
N LEU A 34 1.98 2.07 -2.25
CA LEU A 34 1.43 1.18 -3.28
C LEU A 34 1.83 1.62 -4.70
N TYR A 35 1.66 2.90 -5.03
CA TYR A 35 1.98 3.48 -6.34
C TYR A 35 3.07 4.55 -6.24
N ASP A 36 4.31 4.16 -5.98
CA ASP A 36 5.43 5.08 -5.78
C ASP A 36 6.51 4.94 -6.87
N PRO A 37 6.76 5.97 -7.71
CA PRO A 37 6.11 7.29 -7.69
C PRO A 37 4.74 7.29 -8.41
N PRO A 38 3.79 8.15 -7.96
CA PRO A 38 2.46 8.26 -8.58
C PRO A 38 2.50 8.63 -10.06
N CYS A 39 3.45 9.49 -10.46
CA CYS A 39 3.61 9.95 -11.84
C CYS A 39 3.94 8.81 -12.81
N ALA A 40 4.83 7.90 -12.43
CA ALA A 40 5.20 6.74 -13.25
C ALA A 40 4.07 5.70 -13.29
N SER A 41 3.44 5.44 -12.14
CA SER A 41 2.27 4.55 -12.08
C SER A 41 1.10 5.07 -12.92
N ALA A 42 0.94 6.40 -13.02
CA ALA A 42 -0.04 7.03 -13.89
C ALA A 42 0.29 6.83 -15.37
N CYS A 43 1.55 7.00 -15.78
CA CYS A 43 2.01 6.70 -17.14
C CYS A 43 1.67 5.25 -17.53
N GLN A 44 2.03 4.30 -16.67
CA GLN A 44 1.77 2.89 -16.91
C GLN A 44 0.28 2.61 -17.13
N GLY A 45 -0.57 3.23 -16.30
CA GLY A 45 -2.02 3.08 -16.40
C GLY A 45 -2.62 3.66 -17.69
N VAL A 46 -1.93 4.62 -18.34
CA VAL A 46 -2.31 5.16 -19.65
C VAL A 46 -2.01 4.14 -20.73
N PHE A 47 -0.76 3.68 -20.85
CA PHE A 47 -0.31 2.87 -22.00
C PHE A 47 -0.64 1.39 -21.90
N ARG A 48 -0.74 0.82 -20.69
CA ARG A 48 -1.02 -0.62 -20.51
C ARG A 48 -2.34 -1.09 -21.12
N LYS A 49 -3.27 -0.17 -21.43
CA LYS A 49 -4.56 -0.47 -22.07
C LYS A 49 -4.59 -0.20 -23.58
N ASN A 50 -3.48 0.23 -24.17
CA ASN A 50 -3.39 0.40 -25.60
C ASN A 50 -3.27 -0.96 -26.29
N PRO A 51 -3.86 -1.14 -27.48
CA PRO A 51 -3.57 -2.29 -28.30
C PRO A 51 -2.09 -2.32 -28.71
N ILE A 52 -1.40 -3.42 -28.41
CA ILE A 52 0.03 -3.62 -28.70
C ILE A 52 0.20 -4.89 -29.52
N PHE A 53 1.15 -4.88 -30.45
CA PHE A 53 1.52 -6.06 -31.21
C PHE A 53 2.24 -7.09 -30.31
N CYS A 54 1.63 -8.26 -30.15
CA CYS A 54 2.13 -9.35 -29.32
C CYS A 54 2.27 -10.63 -30.14
N THR A 55 3.39 -11.33 -30.00
CA THR A 55 3.63 -12.62 -30.67
C THR A 55 3.40 -13.81 -29.75
N ASP A 56 3.20 -13.59 -28.45
CA ASP A 56 3.06 -14.64 -27.45
C ASP A 56 1.61 -15.12 -27.33
N ALA A 57 1.42 -16.44 -27.28
CA ALA A 57 0.10 -17.04 -27.16
C ALA A 57 -0.61 -16.67 -25.82
N ALA A 58 0.14 -16.29 -24.78
CA ALA A 58 -0.44 -15.89 -23.49
C ALA A 58 -1.26 -14.59 -23.59
N SER A 59 -0.86 -13.66 -24.45
CA SER A 59 -1.59 -12.41 -24.76
C SER A 59 -2.96 -12.62 -25.41
N PHE A 60 -3.23 -13.82 -25.94
CA PHE A 60 -4.50 -14.17 -26.60
C PHE A 60 -5.32 -15.22 -25.84
N LYS A 61 -4.74 -15.84 -24.80
CA LYS A 61 -5.40 -16.89 -23.98
C LYS A 61 -6.45 -16.35 -22.99
N GLY A 62 -6.66 -15.04 -22.94
CA GLY A 62 -7.45 -14.35 -21.90
C GLY A 62 -8.71 -13.60 -22.34
N SER A 63 -9.19 -13.76 -23.59
CA SER A 63 -10.49 -13.17 -23.97
C SER A 63 -11.71 -13.86 -23.31
N GLY A 64 -11.47 -14.85 -22.44
CA GLY A 64 -12.47 -15.47 -21.57
C GLY A 64 -12.26 -15.03 -20.11
N THR A 65 -13.22 -14.30 -19.59
CA THR A 65 -13.29 -13.64 -18.28
C THR A 65 -12.92 -14.51 -17.07
N ALA A 66 -11.94 -14.06 -16.29
CA ALA A 66 -11.83 -14.34 -14.85
C ALA A 66 -11.50 -13.03 -14.11
N GLY A 67 -12.54 -12.21 -13.91
CA GLY A 67 -12.47 -10.97 -13.14
C GLY A 67 -13.79 -10.23 -13.21
N MET A 68 -14.43 -9.97 -12.07
CA MET A 68 -15.71 -9.29 -11.97
C MET A 68 -15.67 -7.91 -12.66
N SER A 69 -16.44 -7.72 -13.73
CA SER A 69 -16.66 -6.41 -14.34
C SER A 69 -18.15 -6.14 -14.49
N HIS A 70 -18.62 -5.05 -13.89
CA HIS A 70 -19.95 -4.51 -14.13
C HIS A 70 -20.07 -4.01 -15.58
N GLY A 71 -21.06 -4.52 -16.31
CA GLY A 71 -21.69 -3.88 -17.46
C GLY A 71 -20.79 -3.47 -18.63
N GLY A 72 -20.58 -4.38 -19.59
CA GLY A 72 -20.10 -4.05 -20.92
C GLY A 72 -20.30 -5.23 -21.87
N SER A 73 -21.06 -5.03 -22.94
CA SER A 73 -21.41 -6.07 -23.92
C SER A 73 -20.17 -6.71 -24.55
N PRO A 74 -20.23 -7.98 -24.97
CA PRO A 74 -19.11 -8.65 -25.64
C PRO A 74 -18.93 -8.02 -27.03
N MET A 75 -17.76 -7.44 -27.31
CA MET A 75 -17.40 -7.16 -28.69
C MET A 75 -16.98 -8.46 -29.38
N GLU A 76 -17.66 -8.71 -30.49
CA GLU A 76 -17.42 -9.76 -31.48
C GLU A 76 -15.94 -9.88 -31.84
N SER A 77 -15.41 -11.11 -31.73
CA SER A 77 -14.09 -11.48 -32.23
C SER A 77 -14.08 -11.37 -33.76
N SER A 78 -13.51 -10.28 -34.28
CA SER A 78 -13.25 -10.15 -35.71
C SER A 78 -12.06 -11.03 -36.10
N ASP A 79 -12.37 -12.06 -36.87
CA ASP A 79 -11.51 -13.03 -37.52
C ASP A 79 -10.65 -12.38 -38.62
N THR A 80 -9.76 -11.45 -38.22
CA THR A 80 -8.69 -10.95 -39.07
C THR A 80 -7.37 -11.01 -38.33
N LEU A 81 -6.38 -11.58 -39.02
CA LEU A 81 -4.97 -11.75 -38.67
C LEU A 81 -4.32 -10.42 -38.20
N GLN A 82 -4.58 -9.99 -36.98
CA GLN A 82 -3.91 -8.86 -36.35
C GLN A 82 -3.54 -9.25 -34.92
N ASN A 83 -2.24 -9.45 -34.71
CA ASN A 83 -1.61 -9.78 -33.42
C ASN A 83 -1.68 -8.63 -32.39
N TYR A 84 -2.69 -7.76 -32.46
CA TYR A 84 -2.86 -6.64 -31.54
C TYR A 84 -3.88 -7.01 -30.45
N THR A 85 -3.54 -6.81 -29.18
CA THR A 85 -4.45 -7.08 -28.06
C THR A 85 -4.54 -5.89 -27.11
N THR A 86 -5.74 -5.61 -26.60
CA THR A 86 -5.99 -4.56 -25.59
C THR A 86 -5.71 -5.03 -24.16
N THR A 87 -5.38 -6.31 -24.00
CA THR A 87 -4.98 -6.95 -22.75
C THR A 87 -3.67 -7.73 -22.98
N PRO A 88 -2.55 -7.05 -23.29
CA PRO A 88 -1.27 -7.70 -23.49
C PRO A 88 -0.80 -8.39 -22.21
N SER A 89 -0.12 -9.53 -22.35
CA SER A 89 0.54 -10.20 -21.23
C SER A 89 1.72 -9.35 -20.74
N ALA A 90 2.17 -9.57 -19.49
CA ALA A 90 3.39 -8.93 -18.98
C ALA A 90 4.61 -9.26 -19.85
N ALA A 91 4.65 -10.46 -20.44
CA ALA A 91 5.72 -10.86 -21.37
C ALA A 91 5.69 -10.07 -22.69
N CYS A 92 4.51 -9.79 -23.24
CA CYS A 92 4.40 -8.93 -24.42
C CYS A 92 4.85 -7.50 -24.11
N LEU A 93 4.39 -6.93 -22.98
CA LEU A 93 4.81 -5.60 -22.55
C LEU A 93 6.33 -5.52 -22.34
N ALA A 94 6.93 -6.57 -21.78
CA ALA A 94 8.37 -6.62 -21.54
C ALA A 94 9.19 -6.66 -22.82
N ALA A 95 8.67 -7.27 -23.89
CA ALA A 95 9.35 -7.35 -25.18
C ALA A 95 9.03 -6.18 -26.13
N SER A 96 8.00 -5.37 -25.84
CA SER A 96 7.54 -4.32 -26.74
C SER A 96 8.38 -3.05 -26.61
N GLU A 97 9.19 -2.76 -27.64
CA GLU A 97 9.97 -1.51 -27.69
C GLU A 97 9.06 -0.28 -27.68
N ASP A 98 8.00 -0.26 -28.51
CA ASP A 98 7.04 0.86 -28.57
C ASP A 98 6.41 1.19 -27.22
N PHE A 99 6.15 0.18 -26.40
CA PHE A 99 5.60 0.36 -25.06
C PHE A 99 6.62 0.97 -24.13
N LEU A 100 7.82 0.37 -24.10
CA LEU A 100 8.89 0.82 -23.22
C LEU A 100 9.37 2.23 -23.60
N THR A 101 9.48 2.58 -24.88
CA THR A 101 9.88 3.93 -25.28
C THR A 101 8.79 4.98 -24.95
N SER A 102 7.52 4.66 -25.18
CA SER A 102 6.40 5.56 -24.86
C SER A 102 6.26 5.81 -23.35
N GLU A 103 6.37 4.75 -22.56
CA GLU A 103 6.33 4.80 -21.10
C GLU A 103 7.53 5.58 -20.55
N ALA A 104 8.75 5.30 -21.04
CA ALA A 104 9.95 6.01 -20.62
C ALA A 104 9.87 7.51 -20.93
N TRP A 105 9.35 7.89 -22.11
CA TRP A 105 9.14 9.30 -22.46
C TRP A 105 8.11 9.97 -21.53
N CYS A 106 7.00 9.30 -21.23
CA CYS A 106 6.00 9.83 -20.29
C CYS A 106 6.59 10.08 -18.91
N ILE A 107 7.35 9.13 -18.38
CA ILE A 107 8.04 9.28 -17.08
C ILE A 107 9.03 10.44 -17.13
N HIS A 108 9.81 10.56 -18.20
CA HIS A 108 10.74 11.67 -18.39
C HIS A 108 10.05 13.04 -18.35
N GLU A 109 8.91 13.18 -19.03
CA GLU A 109 8.15 14.44 -19.10
C GLU A 109 7.37 14.74 -17.81
N LYS A 110 6.88 13.71 -17.10
CA LYS A 110 5.96 13.87 -15.96
C LYS A 110 6.58 13.72 -14.58
N CYS A 111 7.75 13.10 -14.46
CA CYS A 111 8.42 12.81 -13.19
C CYS A 111 9.71 13.63 -13.03
N THR A 112 9.62 14.96 -13.05
CA THR A 112 10.81 15.85 -13.00
C THR A 112 11.55 15.83 -11.67
N ASP A 113 10.83 15.58 -10.56
CA ASP A 113 11.37 15.73 -9.21
C ASP A 113 11.78 14.39 -8.58
N ILE A 114 11.87 13.33 -9.38
CA ILE A 114 12.18 11.99 -8.91
C ILE A 114 13.61 11.61 -9.33
N HIS A 115 14.40 11.14 -8.37
CA HIS A 115 15.74 10.65 -8.67
C HIS A 115 15.72 9.44 -9.62
N ILE A 116 16.64 9.42 -10.58
CA ILE A 116 16.75 8.39 -11.63
C ILE A 116 16.84 6.98 -11.03
N TRP A 117 17.60 6.77 -9.96
CA TRP A 117 17.72 5.44 -9.32
C TRP A 117 16.36 4.91 -8.83
N LYS A 118 15.45 5.80 -8.41
CA LYS A 118 14.11 5.43 -7.96
C LYS A 118 13.23 5.08 -9.16
N LEU A 119 13.38 5.79 -10.27
CA LEU A 119 12.70 5.49 -11.53
C LEU A 119 13.16 4.14 -12.10
N GLU A 120 14.47 3.86 -12.15
CA GLU A 120 15.01 2.56 -12.58
C GLU A 120 14.52 1.41 -11.71
N LYS A 121 14.53 1.60 -10.38
CA LYS A 121 13.99 0.60 -9.46
C LYS A 121 12.50 0.35 -9.69
N TRP A 122 11.72 1.41 -9.91
CA TRP A 122 10.31 1.26 -10.22
C TRP A 122 10.12 0.55 -11.56
N TRP A 123 10.91 0.93 -12.57
CA TRP A 123 10.86 0.40 -13.92
C TRP A 123 11.01 -1.12 -13.94
N GLU A 124 12.08 -1.63 -13.31
CA GLU A 124 12.37 -3.07 -13.25
C GLU A 124 11.25 -3.89 -12.59
N ASN A 125 10.53 -3.29 -11.64
CA ASN A 125 9.58 -4.02 -10.79
C ASN A 125 8.12 -3.83 -11.17
N TYR A 126 7.79 -2.76 -11.89
CA TYR A 126 6.40 -2.33 -12.07
C TYR A 126 6.02 -1.98 -13.49
N VAL A 127 6.96 -1.69 -14.41
CA VAL A 127 6.62 -1.15 -15.73
C VAL A 127 5.68 -2.06 -16.54
N VAL A 128 5.91 -3.38 -16.49
CA VAL A 128 5.13 -4.37 -17.25
C VAL A 128 4.04 -5.07 -16.45
N GLY A 129 4.15 -5.01 -15.13
CA GLY A 129 3.37 -5.81 -14.21
C GLY A 129 4.05 -5.83 -12.86
N ASN A 130 3.35 -6.32 -11.85
CA ASN A 130 3.80 -6.32 -10.47
C ASN A 130 3.78 -7.71 -9.84
N PHE A 131 3.65 -8.79 -10.61
CA PHE A 131 3.69 -10.17 -10.12
C PHE A 131 5.13 -10.69 -10.07
N GLU A 132 5.39 -11.68 -9.20
CA GLU A 132 6.71 -12.33 -9.13
C GLU A 132 7.04 -13.11 -10.41
N SER A 133 6.02 -13.66 -11.07
CA SER A 133 6.16 -14.35 -12.35
C SER A 133 6.36 -13.42 -13.55
N ASP A 134 6.22 -12.09 -13.37
CA ASP A 134 6.33 -11.16 -14.49
C ASP A 134 7.80 -11.01 -14.92
N PRO A 135 8.10 -11.16 -16.22
CA PRO A 135 9.47 -11.02 -16.70
C PRO A 135 9.96 -9.58 -16.55
N PRO A 136 11.28 -9.37 -16.39
CA PRO A 136 11.83 -8.02 -16.42
C PRO A 136 11.66 -7.39 -17.81
N PRO A 137 11.56 -6.06 -17.91
CA PRO A 137 11.52 -5.37 -19.20
C PRO A 137 12.80 -5.63 -20.00
N SER A 138 12.68 -5.74 -21.33
CA SER A 138 13.81 -5.97 -22.24
C SER A 138 14.80 -4.80 -22.30
N LEU A 139 14.33 -3.60 -21.95
CA LEU A 139 15.13 -2.38 -21.88
C LEU A 139 15.07 -1.83 -20.45
N SER A 140 16.20 -1.31 -19.95
CA SER A 140 16.21 -0.46 -18.75
C SER A 140 15.55 0.89 -19.05
N TYR A 141 15.19 1.65 -18.01
CA TYR A 141 14.55 2.95 -18.20
C TYR A 141 15.46 3.90 -19.00
N GLY A 142 16.74 3.99 -18.62
CA GLY A 142 17.73 4.80 -19.34
C GLY A 142 17.95 4.35 -20.78
N ALA A 143 17.95 3.04 -21.06
CA ALA A 143 18.09 2.52 -22.42
C ALA A 143 16.85 2.84 -23.28
N ALA A 144 15.65 2.64 -22.74
CA ALA A 144 14.40 2.96 -23.43
C ALA A 144 14.30 4.47 -23.72
N LEU A 145 14.67 5.33 -22.77
CA LEU A 145 14.68 6.78 -22.97
C LEU A 145 15.72 7.21 -24.02
N ALA A 146 16.89 6.56 -24.05
CA ALA A 146 17.95 6.87 -25.02
C ALA A 146 17.56 6.55 -26.47
N LEU A 147 16.62 5.62 -26.70
CA LEU A 147 16.08 5.34 -28.04
C LEU A 147 15.18 6.46 -28.57
N VAL A 148 14.63 7.31 -27.68
CA VAL A 148 13.77 8.41 -28.06
C VAL A 148 14.60 9.64 -28.41
N THR A 149 14.98 9.77 -29.68
CA THR A 149 15.85 10.87 -30.16
C THR A 149 15.15 12.23 -30.24
N SER A 150 13.83 12.24 -30.34
CA SER A 150 13.03 13.47 -30.47
C SER A 150 11.64 13.28 -29.85
N LYS A 151 11.02 14.38 -29.41
CA LYS A 151 9.67 14.38 -28.87
C LYS A 151 8.68 13.68 -29.83
N PRO A 152 7.88 12.71 -29.36
CA PRO A 152 6.90 12.03 -30.19
C PRO A 152 5.83 12.99 -30.75
N SER A 153 5.37 12.75 -31.97
CA SER A 153 4.49 13.66 -32.72
C SER A 153 3.00 13.40 -32.52
N TYR A 154 2.61 12.21 -32.07
CA TYR A 154 1.20 11.81 -31.90
C TYR A 154 0.92 11.30 -30.49
N THR A 155 -0.34 11.39 -30.09
CA THR A 155 -0.83 10.90 -28.79
C THR A 155 -1.40 9.49 -28.93
N CYS A 156 -1.04 8.59 -28.02
CA CYS A 156 -1.68 7.29 -27.91
C CYS A 156 -3.08 7.45 -27.34
N ALA A 157 -4.10 7.35 -28.20
CA ALA A 157 -5.49 7.27 -27.75
C ALA A 157 -5.88 5.83 -27.45
N LYS A 158 -6.83 5.66 -26.53
CA LYS A 158 -7.38 4.34 -26.20
C LYS A 158 -7.96 3.68 -27.47
N GLY A 159 -7.54 2.43 -27.74
CA GLY A 159 -8.01 1.66 -28.89
C GLY A 159 -7.27 1.93 -30.20
N ILE A 160 -6.27 2.82 -30.21
CA ILE A 160 -5.35 2.97 -31.35
C ILE A 160 -4.15 2.05 -31.13
N ASN A 161 -3.84 1.24 -32.14
CA ASN A 161 -2.67 0.38 -32.15
C ASN A 161 -1.40 1.22 -31.96
N MET A 162 -0.58 0.82 -30.99
CA MET A 162 0.71 1.44 -30.78
C MET A 162 1.68 0.91 -31.84
N ASN A 163 2.22 1.82 -32.65
CA ASN A 163 3.14 1.55 -33.75
C ASN A 163 4.23 2.63 -33.75
N GLY A 164 5.03 2.62 -32.69
CA GLY A 164 6.03 3.62 -32.35
C GLY A 164 5.77 4.36 -31.04
N THR A 165 6.79 5.12 -30.62
CA THR A 165 6.75 6.00 -29.45
C THR A 165 5.66 7.06 -29.59
N CYS A 166 4.84 7.23 -28.55
CA CYS A 166 3.73 8.18 -28.56
C CYS A 166 3.60 8.94 -27.24
N LEU A 167 2.92 10.09 -27.29
CA LEU A 167 2.63 10.89 -26.11
C LEU A 167 1.45 10.32 -25.32
N PRO A 168 1.46 10.44 -23.98
CA PRO A 168 0.29 10.11 -23.18
C PRO A 168 -0.85 11.08 -23.47
N ASN A 169 -2.10 10.60 -23.39
CA ASN A 169 -3.24 11.49 -23.42
C ASN A 169 -3.31 12.30 -22.11
N GLU A 170 -3.20 13.61 -22.20
CA GLU A 170 -3.06 14.49 -21.03
C GLU A 170 -4.26 14.42 -20.06
N SER A 171 -5.48 14.33 -20.58
CA SER A 171 -6.68 14.29 -19.72
C SER A 171 -6.78 12.95 -18.99
N ILE A 172 -6.38 11.87 -19.64
CA ILE A 172 -6.35 10.54 -19.02
C ILE A 172 -5.21 10.46 -18.01
N TRP A 173 -4.01 10.94 -18.36
CA TRP A 173 -2.86 10.92 -17.46
C TRP A 173 -3.14 11.75 -16.20
N SER A 174 -3.63 12.99 -16.33
CA SER A 174 -3.91 13.86 -15.19
C SER A 174 -5.01 13.29 -14.29
N ALA A 175 -6.10 12.77 -14.86
CA ALA A 175 -7.14 12.09 -14.08
C ALA A 175 -6.59 10.88 -13.32
N ARG A 176 -5.70 10.09 -13.96
CA ARG A 176 -5.05 8.95 -13.30
C ARG A 176 -4.08 9.35 -12.22
N PHE A 177 -3.24 10.35 -12.49
CA PHE A 177 -2.28 10.87 -11.53
C PHE A 177 -2.99 11.35 -10.27
N LEU A 178 -4.03 12.17 -10.42
CA LEU A 178 -4.84 12.66 -9.29
C LEU A 178 -5.53 11.51 -8.55
N ALA A 179 -6.08 10.54 -9.27
CA ALA A 179 -6.73 9.39 -8.64
C ALA A 179 -5.73 8.53 -7.84
N ILE A 180 -4.56 8.24 -8.41
CA ILE A 180 -3.51 7.45 -7.76
C ILE A 180 -2.93 8.18 -6.56
N ASP A 181 -2.65 9.49 -6.70
CA ASP A 181 -2.15 10.33 -5.63
C ASP A 181 -3.12 10.36 -4.45
N LYS A 182 -4.41 10.60 -4.72
CA LYS A 182 -5.45 10.56 -3.68
C LYS A 182 -5.66 9.18 -3.09
N TYR A 183 -5.60 8.13 -3.91
CA TYR A 183 -5.72 6.77 -3.42
C TYR A 183 -4.58 6.42 -2.47
N ASN A 184 -3.33 6.71 -2.84
CA ASN A 184 -2.17 6.50 -1.97
C ASN A 184 -2.30 7.24 -0.63
N GLU A 185 -2.75 8.50 -0.67
CA GLU A 185 -2.95 9.29 0.55
C GLU A 185 -4.04 8.68 1.43
N VAL A 186 -5.19 8.32 0.85
CA VAL A 186 -6.31 7.71 1.60
C VAL A 186 -5.90 6.37 2.20
N GLU A 187 -5.22 5.50 1.45
CA GLU A 187 -4.74 4.21 1.94
C GLU A 187 -3.72 4.40 3.07
N ASN A 188 -2.80 5.36 2.96
CA ASN A 188 -1.84 5.69 4.02
C ASN A 188 -2.57 6.13 5.31
N GLN A 189 -3.56 7.02 5.19
CA GLN A 189 -4.36 7.43 6.35
C GLN A 189 -5.17 6.27 6.92
N HIS A 190 -5.75 5.44 6.06
CA HIS A 190 -6.55 4.28 6.46
C HIS A 190 -5.72 3.28 7.29
N GLU A 191 -4.52 2.94 6.84
CA GLU A 191 -3.58 2.09 7.59
C GLU A 191 -3.11 2.75 8.89
N TYR A 192 -2.81 4.05 8.85
CA TYR A 192 -2.40 4.79 10.04
C TYR A 192 -3.47 4.78 11.13
N PHE A 193 -4.72 5.15 10.80
CA PHE A 193 -5.81 5.14 11.76
C PHE A 193 -6.20 3.72 12.18
N GLY A 194 -6.13 2.76 11.26
CA GLY A 194 -6.32 1.33 11.57
C GLY A 194 -5.35 0.86 12.66
N LEU A 195 -4.06 1.19 12.53
CA LEU A 195 -3.05 0.87 13.53
C LEU A 195 -3.29 1.58 14.87
N VAL A 196 -3.66 2.86 14.86
CA VAL A 196 -3.98 3.61 16.08
C VAL A 196 -5.16 2.98 16.83
N VAL A 197 -6.23 2.63 16.11
CA VAL A 197 -7.40 1.96 16.71
C VAL A 197 -7.01 0.59 17.25
N PHE A 198 -6.21 -0.19 16.53
CA PHE A 198 -5.74 -1.49 17.00
C PHE A 198 -4.89 -1.37 18.28
N LEU A 199 -3.92 -0.46 18.31
CA LEU A 199 -3.04 -0.26 19.47
C LEU A 199 -3.79 0.28 20.68
N THR A 200 -4.77 1.16 20.50
CA THR A 200 -5.54 1.74 21.61
C THR A 200 -6.63 0.80 22.14
N SER A 201 -7.29 0.02 21.27
CA SER A 201 -8.38 -0.88 21.66
C SER A 201 -7.91 -2.25 22.15
N ILE A 202 -6.84 -2.80 21.55
CA ILE A 202 -6.33 -4.15 21.88
C ILE A 202 -4.97 -4.02 22.60
N GLY A 203 -4.05 -3.25 22.05
CA GLY A 203 -2.69 -3.12 22.60
C GLY A 203 -2.68 -2.56 24.03
N LEU A 204 -3.38 -1.45 24.26
CA LEU A 204 -3.37 -0.74 25.54
C LEU A 204 -3.98 -1.58 26.68
N PRO A 205 -5.16 -2.22 26.56
CA PRO A 205 -5.66 -3.09 27.62
C PRO A 205 -4.74 -4.27 27.95
N ILE A 206 -4.09 -4.86 26.94
CA ILE A 206 -3.10 -5.94 27.16
C ILE A 206 -1.90 -5.40 27.93
N VAL A 207 -1.33 -4.27 27.51
CA VAL A 207 -0.19 -3.65 28.20
C VAL A 207 -0.54 -3.27 29.63
N LEU A 208 -1.71 -2.66 29.87
CA LEU A 208 -2.18 -2.33 31.22
C LEU A 208 -2.41 -3.58 32.09
N SER A 209 -2.89 -4.67 31.49
CA SER A 209 -3.05 -5.95 32.18
C SER A 209 -1.69 -6.56 32.55
N LEU A 210 -0.71 -6.48 31.64
CA LEU A 210 0.66 -6.93 31.89
C LEU A 210 1.39 -6.04 32.89
N PHE A 211 1.07 -4.74 32.92
CA PHE A 211 1.65 -3.78 33.86
C PHE A 211 1.41 -4.19 35.32
N ARG A 212 0.34 -4.93 35.61
CA ARG A 212 0.09 -5.55 36.94
C ARG A 212 1.24 -6.45 37.41
N PHE A 213 1.94 -7.12 36.50
CA PHE A 213 3.02 -8.04 36.83
C PHE A 213 4.39 -7.37 36.93
N ALA A 214 4.49 -6.07 36.62
CA ALA A 214 5.72 -5.33 36.81
C ALA A 214 6.03 -5.21 38.32
N PRO A 215 7.25 -5.56 38.76
CA PRO A 215 7.63 -5.47 40.17
C PRO A 215 7.84 -4.00 40.56
N PHE A 216 6.75 -3.27 40.81
CA PHE A 216 6.85 -1.91 41.33
C PHE A 216 7.50 -1.93 42.71
N SER A 217 8.50 -1.07 42.91
CA SER A 217 9.05 -0.90 44.26
C SER A 217 7.94 -0.43 45.21
N LYS A 218 7.94 -0.97 46.44
CA LYS A 218 6.90 -0.69 47.45
C LYS A 218 6.67 0.81 47.70
N ARG A 219 7.70 1.64 47.49
CA ARG A 219 7.65 3.11 47.60
C ARG A 219 6.74 3.74 46.54
N TRP A 220 6.84 3.29 45.29
CA TRP A 220 6.02 3.78 44.19
C TRP A 220 4.57 3.31 44.32
N ALA A 221 4.35 2.03 44.63
CA ALA A 221 3.01 1.50 44.86
C ALA A 221 2.29 2.22 46.02
N SER A 222 3.00 2.47 47.14
CA SER A 222 2.45 3.22 48.29
C SER A 222 2.11 4.67 47.94
N THR A 223 2.98 5.36 47.20
CA THR A 223 2.75 6.76 46.79
C THR A 223 1.57 6.87 45.83
N LEU A 224 1.44 5.92 44.91
CA LEU A 224 0.36 5.89 43.91
C LEU A 224 -0.98 5.54 44.56
N ASN A 225 -1.01 4.52 45.41
CA ASN A 225 -2.20 4.14 46.18
C ASN A 225 -2.67 5.27 47.10
N GLY A 226 -1.76 5.94 47.80
CA GLY A 226 -2.10 7.05 48.69
C GLY A 226 -2.52 8.34 47.99
N ARG A 227 -2.15 8.54 46.71
CA ARG A 227 -2.53 9.74 45.93
C ARG A 227 -3.77 9.55 45.07
N ILE A 228 -3.94 8.36 44.47
CA ILE A 228 -4.96 8.12 43.43
C ILE A 228 -6.10 7.24 43.93
N ILE A 229 -5.81 6.15 44.66
CA ILE A 229 -6.82 5.16 45.08
C ILE A 229 -7.49 5.58 46.39
N TYR A 230 -6.68 5.90 47.40
CA TYR A 230 -7.15 6.27 48.74
C TYR A 230 -6.97 7.77 48.98
N THR A 231 -7.47 8.58 48.06
CA THR A 231 -7.43 10.04 48.25
C THR A 231 -8.32 10.40 49.45
N SER A 232 -7.70 10.89 50.52
CA SER A 232 -8.43 11.45 51.67
C SER A 232 -9.23 12.68 51.22
N ILE A 233 -10.53 12.72 51.52
CA ILE A 233 -11.45 13.82 51.17
C ILE A 233 -10.93 15.19 51.62
N HIS A 234 -10.18 15.23 52.73
CA HIS A 234 -9.77 16.48 53.35
C HIS A 234 -8.23 16.62 53.33
N ARG A 235 -7.71 17.61 52.59
CA ARG A 235 -6.27 17.84 52.33
C ARG A 235 -5.39 17.90 53.59
N SER A 236 -5.94 18.37 54.71
CA SER A 236 -5.26 18.46 56.02
C SER A 236 -4.91 17.10 56.63
N TRP A 237 -5.67 16.05 56.32
CA TRP A 237 -5.48 14.71 56.90
C TRP A 237 -4.34 13.93 56.25
N ARG A 238 -3.83 14.41 55.09
CA ARG A 238 -2.74 13.78 54.35
C ARG A 238 -1.38 13.83 55.07
N ASN A 239 -1.20 14.78 55.99
CA ASN A 239 0.07 15.06 56.66
C ASN A 239 0.00 15.02 58.20
N SER A 240 -1.12 14.58 58.78
CA SER A 240 -1.31 14.62 60.24
C SER A 240 -0.98 13.28 60.89
N PHE A 241 -0.07 13.28 61.86
CA PHE A 241 0.31 12.12 62.67
C PHE A 241 -0.86 11.53 63.47
N VAL A 242 -1.92 12.31 63.70
CA VAL A 242 -3.10 11.96 64.52
C VAL A 242 -3.89 10.78 63.94
N VAL A 243 -3.80 10.56 62.63
CA VAL A 243 -4.53 9.50 61.90
C VAL A 243 -3.96 8.09 62.15
N ALA A 244 -2.71 8.00 62.60
CA ALA A 244 -2.12 6.70 62.96
C ALA A 244 -2.63 6.15 64.30
N VAL A 245 -3.33 6.97 65.10
CA VAL A 245 -3.72 6.66 66.49
C VAL A 245 -5.24 6.58 66.68
N PHE A 246 -6.02 7.32 65.89
CA PHE A 246 -7.48 7.30 65.97
C PHE A 246 -8.09 7.13 64.58
N ASP A 247 -8.76 5.99 64.42
CA ASP A 247 -9.66 5.56 63.34
C ASP A 247 -9.23 5.86 61.89
N GLN A 248 -9.30 4.82 61.04
CA GLN A 248 -8.99 4.96 59.63
C GLN A 248 -9.89 6.05 59.01
N PRO A 249 -9.32 7.11 58.42
CA PRO A 249 -10.11 8.20 57.88
C PRO A 249 -10.93 7.63 56.72
N PRO A 250 -12.21 8.03 56.59
CA PRO A 250 -13.08 7.48 55.57
C PRO A 250 -12.47 7.69 54.20
N THR A 251 -12.18 6.58 53.52
CA THR A 251 -11.75 6.59 52.13
C THR A 251 -12.97 6.81 51.24
N LEU A 252 -12.81 7.52 50.12
CA LEU A 252 -13.87 7.63 49.10
C LEU A 252 -14.30 6.21 48.68
N GLY A 253 -15.47 5.75 49.16
CA GLY A 253 -15.96 4.38 48.98
C GLY A 253 -16.54 3.72 50.23
N GLN A 254 -16.37 4.31 51.42
CA GLN A 254 -17.06 3.90 52.65
C GLN A 254 -18.13 4.93 53.00
N ALA A 255 -19.26 4.85 52.31
CA ALA A 255 -20.54 5.44 52.70
C ALA A 255 -21.65 4.45 52.35
#